data_AF-A0A392PDF8-F1
#
_entry.id   AF-A0A392PDF8-F1
#
_cell.length_a   1.000
_cell.length_b   1.000
_cell.length_c   1.000
_cell.angle_alpha   90.00
_cell.angle_beta   90.00
_cell.angle_gamma   90.00
#
_symmetry.space_group_name_H-M   'P 1'
#
loop_
_entity.id
_entity.type
_entity.pdbx_description
1 polymer ?
#
loop_
_entity_poly.entity_id
_entity_poly.type
_entity_poly.pdbx_seq_one_letter_code
_entity_poly.pdbx_strand_id
1 'polypeptide(L)'
;GKFKTVAEAVASAPDNGKTRYVIYVKKGTYKEKVDISSKKKNVMLVGDGMDATIITGSLNVIDGTGTFQSATVAAVGDGFIAQDIGFQNTAGPEKHQAVALRVGSDQSVINRCKIDAFQDTLYAHSNRQFYRDSFITGTIDFIFGNAAVVLQKCKLVARKPMSNQKNMVTAQGRLDPNQNTATSIQQCDVIPSTDLKPVIGSIKTYLGRPWKKYSRTVVLQSLIGNHIDPTGWAEW
;
A
#
# COMPACT_ATOMS: atom_id res chain seq x y z
N GLY A 1 22.74 -15.86 -4.21
CA GLY A 1 23.08 -14.47 -3.80
C GLY A 1 23.88 -14.53 -2.51
N LYS A 2 24.11 -13.40 -1.83
CA LYS A 2 24.76 -13.37 -0.49
C LYS A 2 23.85 -13.93 0.61
N PHE A 3 22.54 -13.75 0.47
CA PHE A 3 21.50 -14.24 1.38
C PHE A 3 20.47 -15.04 0.60
N LYS A 4 19.70 -15.88 1.32
CA LYS A 4 18.58 -16.65 0.73
C LYS A 4 17.25 -15.93 0.89
N THR A 5 17.07 -15.17 1.97
CA THR A 5 15.85 -14.41 2.27
C THR A 5 16.08 -12.91 2.27
N VAL A 6 15.01 -12.14 2.11
CA VAL A 6 15.06 -10.67 2.21
C VAL A 6 15.27 -10.25 3.67
N ALA A 7 14.65 -10.95 4.62
CA ALA A 7 14.81 -10.70 6.05
C ALA A 7 16.27 -10.83 6.52
N GLU A 8 17.00 -11.85 6.06
CA GLU A 8 18.44 -12.00 6.34
C GLU A 8 19.25 -10.80 5.82
N ALA A 9 18.97 -10.36 4.59
CA ALA A 9 19.65 -9.22 4.00
C ALA A 9 19.37 -7.92 4.77
N VAL A 10 18.12 -7.70 5.18
CA VAL A 10 17.72 -6.54 6.02
C VAL A 10 18.40 -6.60 7.40
N ALA A 11 18.47 -7.78 8.02
CA ALA A 11 19.13 -7.95 9.31
C ALA A 11 20.63 -7.58 9.24
N SER A 12 21.28 -7.87 8.11
CA SER A 12 22.70 -7.56 7.87
C SER A 12 23.01 -6.07 7.64
N ALA A 13 22.00 -5.24 7.34
CA ALA A 13 22.18 -3.80 7.17
C ALA A 13 22.58 -3.16 8.52
N PRO A 14 23.51 -2.19 8.55
CA PRO A 14 23.93 -1.56 9.78
C PRO A 14 22.79 -0.77 10.43
N ASP A 15 22.71 -0.84 11.76
CA ASP A 15 21.76 -0.02 12.52
C ASP A 15 22.18 1.46 12.44
N ASN A 16 21.19 2.34 12.31
CA ASN A 16 21.34 3.79 12.19
C ASN A 16 22.32 4.21 11.07
N GLY A 17 22.33 3.46 9.97
CA GLY A 17 23.14 3.77 8.80
C GLY A 17 22.94 5.21 8.32
N LYS A 18 24.06 5.94 8.16
CA LYS A 18 24.04 7.34 7.71
C LYS A 18 23.96 7.48 6.19
N THR A 19 24.23 6.40 5.46
CA THR A 19 24.24 6.34 4.00
C THR A 19 23.30 5.25 3.52
N ARG A 20 22.92 5.33 2.24
CA ARG A 20 22.04 4.38 1.56
C ARG A 20 22.63 2.96 1.60
N TYR A 21 21.91 2.01 2.21
CA TYR A 21 22.26 0.58 2.16
C TYR A 21 21.34 -0.13 1.16
N VAL A 22 21.90 -0.57 0.03
CA VAL A 22 21.13 -1.16 -1.08
C VAL A 22 21.10 -2.67 -0.97
N ILE A 23 19.89 -3.24 -0.90
CA ILE A 23 19.62 -4.67 -0.97
C ILE A 23 18.97 -4.93 -2.32
N TYR A 24 19.71 -5.58 -3.21
CA TYR A 24 19.19 -6.04 -4.49
C TYR A 24 18.61 -7.45 -4.36
N VAL A 25 17.32 -7.58 -4.66
CA VAL A 25 16.52 -8.79 -4.54
C VAL A 25 16.24 -9.32 -5.94
N LYS A 26 16.92 -10.40 -6.31
CA LYS A 26 16.76 -11.03 -7.64
C LYS A 26 15.32 -11.50 -7.86
N LYS A 27 14.96 -11.72 -9.13
CA LYS A 27 13.66 -12.27 -9.52
C LYS A 27 13.33 -13.55 -8.76
N GLY A 28 12.08 -13.66 -8.36
CA GLY A 28 11.56 -14.77 -7.56
C GLY A 28 10.40 -14.34 -6.67
N THR A 29 9.73 -15.35 -6.11
CA THR A 29 8.67 -15.16 -5.11
C THR A 29 9.19 -15.56 -3.74
N TYR A 30 9.21 -14.60 -2.82
CA TYR A 30 9.74 -14.70 -1.47
C TYR A 30 8.57 -14.77 -0.50
N LYS A 31 8.25 -15.97 -0.01
CA LYS A 31 7.18 -16.18 0.97
C LYS A 31 7.72 -15.96 2.38
N GLU A 32 7.75 -14.72 2.80
CA GLU A 32 8.30 -14.29 4.09
C GLU A 32 7.65 -13.00 4.56
N LYS A 33 7.70 -12.78 5.88
CA LYS A 33 7.37 -11.50 6.49
C LYS A 33 8.67 -10.71 6.69
N VAL A 34 8.70 -9.45 6.28
CA VAL A 34 9.90 -8.60 6.37
C VAL A 34 9.60 -7.36 7.19
N ASP A 35 10.33 -7.18 8.28
CA ASP A 35 10.27 -6.00 9.14
C ASP A 35 11.55 -5.15 9.01
N ILE A 36 11.44 -3.96 8.40
CA ILE A 36 12.50 -2.94 8.38
C ILE A 36 12.29 -2.02 9.58
N SER A 37 12.85 -2.42 10.73
CA SER A 37 12.67 -1.72 12.01
C SER A 37 13.17 -0.28 12.00
N SER A 38 12.79 0.52 13.00
CA SER A 38 13.21 1.93 13.14
C SER A 38 14.73 2.12 13.20
N LYS A 39 15.49 1.09 13.61
CA LYS A 39 16.96 1.10 13.62
C LYS A 39 17.54 0.95 12.20
N LYS A 40 16.84 0.33 11.26
CA LYS A 40 17.32 0.07 9.90
C LYS A 40 17.06 1.27 8.97
N LYS A 41 17.75 2.39 9.24
CA LYS A 41 17.63 3.64 8.46
C LYS A 41 18.31 3.53 7.09
N ASN A 42 17.81 4.31 6.12
CA ASN A 42 18.37 4.44 4.77
C ASN A 42 18.48 3.11 3.97
N VAL A 43 17.72 2.08 4.35
CA VAL A 43 17.65 0.82 3.60
C VAL A 43 16.87 1.04 2.30
N MET A 44 17.39 0.51 1.20
CA MET A 44 16.71 0.42 -0.08
C MET A 44 16.54 -1.04 -0.48
N LEU A 45 15.31 -1.47 -0.74
CA LEU A 45 15.02 -2.71 -1.43
C LEU A 45 14.83 -2.40 -2.92
N VAL A 46 15.56 -3.10 -3.78
CA VAL A 46 15.41 -2.98 -5.24
C VAL A 46 15.32 -4.36 -5.88
N GLY A 47 14.27 -4.59 -6.67
CA GLY A 47 14.03 -5.86 -7.37
C GLY A 47 14.45 -5.86 -8.84
N ASP A 48 14.17 -6.96 -9.53
CA ASP A 48 14.34 -7.12 -10.99
C ASP A 48 13.14 -6.59 -11.79
N GLY A 49 12.14 -6.01 -11.13
CA GLY A 49 10.88 -5.57 -11.70
C GLY A 49 9.70 -5.92 -10.81
N MET A 50 8.67 -5.06 -10.80
CA MET A 50 7.54 -5.18 -9.86
C MET A 50 6.72 -6.47 -9.99
N ASP A 51 6.75 -7.11 -11.16
CA ASP A 51 6.13 -8.42 -11.42
C ASP A 51 7.15 -9.58 -11.42
N ALA A 52 8.45 -9.30 -11.36
CA ALA A 52 9.52 -10.29 -11.41
C ALA A 52 10.06 -10.66 -10.02
N THR A 53 10.09 -9.70 -9.10
CA THR A 53 10.48 -9.89 -7.69
C THR A 53 9.28 -9.60 -6.79
N ILE A 54 8.80 -10.61 -6.06
CA ILE A 54 7.58 -10.49 -5.24
C ILE A 54 7.87 -10.96 -3.82
N ILE A 55 7.59 -10.15 -2.81
CA ILE A 55 7.53 -10.57 -1.41
C ILE A 55 6.06 -10.79 -1.05
N THR A 56 5.71 -12.00 -0.60
CA THR A 56 4.32 -12.44 -0.42
C THR A 56 4.06 -13.04 0.96
N GLY A 57 2.86 -12.80 1.48
CA GLY A 57 2.37 -13.27 2.76
C GLY A 57 0.84 -13.42 2.74
N SER A 58 0.25 -13.86 3.86
CA SER A 58 -1.20 -14.12 3.94
C SER A 58 -1.79 -13.90 5.34
N LEU A 59 -1.08 -13.16 6.20
CA LEU A 59 -1.58 -12.83 7.53
C LEU A 59 -2.81 -11.93 7.42
N ASN A 60 -3.79 -12.11 8.30
CA ASN A 60 -5.08 -11.44 8.23
C ASN A 60 -5.82 -11.46 9.58
N VAL A 61 -6.86 -10.63 9.69
CA VAL A 61 -7.66 -10.47 10.92
C VAL A 61 -8.50 -11.70 11.26
N ILE A 62 -9.09 -12.37 10.27
CA ILE A 62 -9.95 -13.55 10.52
C ILE A 62 -9.18 -14.70 11.15
N ASP A 63 -7.93 -14.91 10.73
CA ASP A 63 -7.06 -15.94 11.28
C ASP A 63 -6.31 -15.46 12.55
N GLY A 64 -6.73 -14.33 13.14
CA GLY A 64 -6.27 -13.87 14.45
C GLY A 64 -5.13 -12.84 14.44
N THR A 65 -4.68 -12.35 13.28
CA THR A 65 -3.63 -11.32 13.19
C THR A 65 -4.23 -9.94 12.97
N GLY A 66 -4.10 -9.05 13.97
CA GLY A 66 -4.56 -7.66 13.84
C GLY A 66 -4.00 -6.93 12.62
N THR A 67 -4.76 -5.97 12.08
CA THR A 67 -4.43 -5.22 10.85
C THR A 67 -3.01 -4.66 10.83
N PHE A 68 -2.52 -4.12 11.95
CA PHE A 68 -1.17 -3.55 12.00
C PHE A 68 -0.07 -4.62 11.80
N GLN A 69 -0.29 -5.81 12.37
CA GLN A 69 0.64 -6.94 12.33
C GLN A 69 0.49 -7.80 11.07
N SER A 70 -0.59 -7.64 10.30
CA SER A 70 -0.87 -8.46 9.11
C SER A 70 -0.04 -8.09 7.87
N ALA A 71 0.71 -6.99 7.93
CA ALA A 71 1.59 -6.54 6.86
C ALA A 71 2.60 -7.63 6.43
N THR A 72 2.61 -7.98 5.14
CA THR A 72 3.67 -8.82 4.54
C THR A 72 5.03 -8.13 4.68
N VAL A 73 5.10 -6.84 4.36
CA VAL A 73 6.28 -6.01 4.60
C VAL A 73 5.91 -4.78 5.42
N ALA A 74 6.68 -4.52 6.47
CA ALA A 74 6.55 -3.32 7.29
C ALA A 74 7.84 -2.52 7.32
N ALA A 75 7.78 -1.25 6.89
CA ALA A 75 8.92 -0.35 6.85
C ALA A 75 8.74 0.83 7.80
N VAL A 76 9.62 0.92 8.82
CA VAL A 76 9.59 1.97 9.85
C VAL A 76 10.91 2.74 9.92
N GLY A 77 12.04 2.15 9.53
CA GLY A 77 13.33 2.85 9.47
C GLY A 77 13.31 4.03 8.49
N ASP A 78 13.67 5.23 8.94
CA ASP A 78 13.61 6.47 8.17
C ASP A 78 14.40 6.39 6.85
N GLY A 79 13.90 7.08 5.84
CA GLY A 79 14.50 7.15 4.51
C GLY A 79 14.37 5.86 3.73
N PHE A 80 13.43 4.97 4.06
CA PHE A 80 13.23 3.70 3.34
C PHE A 80 12.92 3.93 1.86
N ILE A 81 13.54 3.14 0.99
CA ILE A 81 13.20 3.12 -0.44
C ILE A 81 12.82 1.70 -0.87
N ALA A 82 11.74 1.58 -1.62
CA ALA A 82 11.43 0.39 -2.40
C ALA A 82 11.41 0.74 -3.88
N GLN A 83 12.02 -0.09 -4.72
CA GLN A 83 12.01 0.10 -6.17
C GLN A 83 11.92 -1.20 -6.95
N ASP A 84 11.16 -1.21 -8.05
CA ASP A 84 11.12 -2.34 -9.00
C ASP A 84 10.80 -3.68 -8.32
N ILE A 85 9.87 -3.68 -7.36
CA ILE A 85 9.53 -4.85 -6.52
C ILE A 85 8.04 -4.87 -6.17
N GLY A 86 7.48 -6.07 -6.06
CA GLY A 86 6.10 -6.33 -5.66
C GLY A 86 5.95 -6.73 -4.18
N PHE A 87 4.92 -6.20 -3.52
CA PHE A 87 4.48 -6.57 -2.18
C PHE A 87 3.06 -7.11 -2.25
N GLN A 88 2.84 -8.31 -1.75
CA GLN A 88 1.57 -9.00 -1.90
C GLN A 88 1.06 -9.58 -0.58
N ASN A 89 -0.24 -9.47 -0.35
CA ASN A 89 -0.94 -10.28 0.64
C ASN A 89 -2.05 -11.10 -0.04
N THR A 90 -1.91 -12.42 0.00
CA THR A 90 -2.79 -13.37 -0.70
C THR A 90 -3.89 -13.95 0.18
N ALA A 91 -4.23 -13.31 1.30
CA ALA A 91 -5.26 -13.81 2.22
C ALA A 91 -6.64 -13.97 1.55
N GLY A 92 -6.99 -13.08 0.62
CA GLY A 92 -8.30 -13.08 -0.05
C GLY A 92 -9.31 -12.13 0.62
N PRO A 93 -10.39 -11.77 -0.09
CA PRO A 93 -11.37 -10.81 0.42
C PRO A 93 -12.24 -11.36 1.57
N GLU A 94 -12.36 -12.68 1.69
CA GLU A 94 -13.04 -13.38 2.79
C GLU A 94 -12.30 -13.28 4.12
N LYS A 95 -11.02 -12.90 4.08
CA LYS A 95 -10.15 -12.78 5.26
C LYS A 95 -10.14 -11.37 5.86
N HIS A 96 -10.95 -10.47 5.33
CA HIS A 96 -11.04 -9.07 5.75
C HIS A 96 -9.66 -8.39 5.70
N GLN A 97 -9.28 -7.61 6.73
CA GLN A 97 -8.07 -6.78 6.69
C GLN A 97 -6.79 -7.62 6.57
N ALA A 98 -6.04 -7.40 5.50
CA ALA A 98 -4.82 -8.15 5.19
C ALA A 98 -3.83 -7.26 4.42
N VAL A 99 -2.87 -6.68 5.16
CA VAL A 99 -1.99 -5.64 4.63
C VAL A 99 -0.87 -6.24 3.78
N ALA A 100 -0.62 -5.71 2.59
CA ALA A 100 0.55 -6.07 1.77
C ALA A 100 1.77 -5.26 2.19
N LEU A 101 1.62 -3.93 2.29
CA LEU A 101 2.69 -3.03 2.66
C LEU A 101 2.22 -2.05 3.75
N ARG A 102 2.95 -1.98 4.85
CA ARG A 102 2.79 -0.95 5.88
C ARG A 102 4.01 -0.05 5.93
N VAL A 103 3.81 1.25 5.80
CA VAL A 103 4.90 2.24 5.85
C VAL A 103 4.64 3.24 6.96
N GLY A 104 5.59 3.33 7.89
CA GLY A 104 5.70 4.37 8.91
C GLY A 104 7.06 5.07 8.89
N SER A 105 7.82 4.90 7.80
CA SER A 105 9.14 5.53 7.59
C SER A 105 8.99 6.97 7.09
N ASP A 106 9.65 7.92 7.75
CA ASP A 106 9.69 9.31 7.28
C ASP A 106 10.63 9.48 6.08
N GLN A 107 10.26 10.34 5.14
CA GLN A 107 10.98 10.57 3.88
C GLN A 107 11.17 9.29 3.05
N SER A 108 10.15 8.43 3.06
CA SER A 108 10.18 7.17 2.31
C SER A 108 9.72 7.35 0.86
N VAL A 109 10.29 6.55 -0.04
CA VAL A 109 9.95 6.53 -1.47
C VAL A 109 9.62 5.11 -1.94
N ILE A 110 8.46 4.97 -2.57
CA ILE A 110 8.00 3.71 -3.17
C ILE A 110 7.86 3.97 -4.67
N ASN A 111 8.78 3.44 -5.47
CA ASN A 111 8.94 3.81 -6.88
C ASN A 111 8.86 2.60 -7.79
N ARG A 112 7.96 2.59 -8.78
CA ARG A 112 7.76 1.43 -9.67
C ARG A 112 7.56 0.13 -8.88
N CYS A 113 6.71 0.18 -7.87
CA CYS A 113 6.33 -0.99 -7.08
C CYS A 113 4.91 -1.43 -7.40
N LYS A 114 4.63 -2.70 -7.15
CA LYS A 114 3.29 -3.27 -7.17
C LYS A 114 2.87 -3.60 -5.74
N ILE A 115 1.71 -3.13 -5.30
CA ILE A 115 1.19 -3.40 -3.96
C ILE A 115 -0.21 -4.02 -4.16
N ASP A 116 -0.33 -5.30 -3.80
CA ASP A 116 -1.45 -6.16 -4.23
C ASP A 116 -2.06 -6.93 -3.07
N ALA A 117 -3.30 -6.61 -2.72
CA ALA A 117 -4.13 -7.41 -1.84
C ALA A 117 -5.63 -7.17 -2.15
N PHE A 118 -6.47 -7.29 -1.13
CA PHE A 118 -7.90 -6.98 -1.16
C PHE A 118 -8.19 -5.83 -0.19
N GLN A 119 -8.73 -6.13 1.00
CA GLN A 119 -9.01 -5.12 2.01
C GLN A 119 -7.73 -4.69 2.74
N ASP A 120 -7.58 -3.38 2.97
CA ASP A 120 -6.45 -2.77 3.70
C ASP A 120 -5.08 -3.01 3.01
N THR A 121 -5.02 -2.98 1.68
CA THR A 121 -3.81 -3.31 0.90
C THR A 121 -2.57 -2.50 1.28
N LEU A 122 -2.66 -1.17 1.25
CA LEU A 122 -1.57 -0.24 1.56
C LEU A 122 -1.90 0.53 2.85
N TYR A 123 -1.14 0.23 3.90
CA TYR A 123 -1.21 0.97 5.15
C TYR A 123 -0.15 2.09 5.16
N ALA A 124 -0.51 3.25 4.59
CA ALA A 124 0.25 4.50 4.70
C ALA A 124 0.08 5.09 6.12
N HIS A 125 0.71 4.42 7.08
CA HIS A 125 0.44 4.56 8.51
C HIS A 125 0.73 5.97 9.05
N SER A 126 1.96 6.47 8.85
CA SER A 126 2.43 7.73 9.46
C SER A 126 3.60 8.35 8.70
N ASN A 127 3.96 9.59 9.05
CA ASN A 127 5.10 10.35 8.52
C ASN A 127 4.96 10.74 7.03
N ARG A 128 6.02 11.28 6.43
CA ARG A 128 6.02 11.79 5.05
C ARG A 128 6.43 10.69 4.08
N GLN A 129 5.59 10.44 3.07
CA GLN A 129 5.78 9.33 2.13
C GLN A 129 5.50 9.78 0.69
N PHE A 130 6.25 9.23 -0.25
CA PHE A 130 6.06 9.49 -1.68
C PHE A 130 5.96 8.19 -2.48
N TYR A 131 4.87 8.02 -3.22
CA TYR A 131 4.64 6.88 -4.10
C TYR A 131 4.66 7.38 -5.54
N ARG A 132 5.48 6.75 -6.39
CA ARG A 132 5.72 7.19 -7.76
C ARG A 132 5.68 6.03 -8.75
N ASP A 133 5.01 6.23 -9.88
CA ASP A 133 4.98 5.28 -11.00
C ASP A 133 4.61 3.85 -10.56
N SER A 134 3.78 3.73 -9.52
CA SER A 134 3.47 2.47 -8.83
C SER A 134 2.06 1.98 -9.11
N PHE A 135 1.84 0.68 -8.98
CA PHE A 135 0.56 0.01 -9.15
C PHE A 135 0.03 -0.45 -7.79
N ILE A 136 -1.14 0.03 -7.39
CA ILE A 136 -1.77 -0.31 -6.11
C ILE A 136 -3.16 -0.86 -6.40
N THR A 137 -3.46 -2.06 -5.93
CA THR A 137 -4.75 -2.71 -6.20
C THR A 137 -5.38 -3.30 -4.96
N GLY A 138 -6.69 -3.13 -4.81
CA GLY A 138 -7.45 -3.68 -3.69
C GLY A 138 -8.94 -3.43 -3.79
N THR A 139 -9.65 -3.65 -2.68
CA THR A 139 -11.12 -3.58 -2.63
C THR A 139 -11.59 -2.53 -1.62
N ILE A 140 -11.68 -2.89 -0.35
CA ILE A 140 -12.15 -2.03 0.73
C ILE A 140 -10.95 -1.33 1.35
N ASP A 141 -11.06 0.00 1.48
CA ASP A 141 -10.10 0.86 2.18
C ASP A 141 -8.64 0.62 1.77
N PHE A 142 -8.39 0.33 0.49
CA PHE A 142 -7.12 -0.27 0.08
C PHE A 142 -5.92 0.69 0.13
N ILE A 143 -6.16 1.99 0.33
CA ILE A 143 -5.15 2.98 0.75
C ILE A 143 -5.66 3.67 2.01
N PHE A 144 -5.05 3.37 3.15
CA PHE A 144 -5.53 3.88 4.44
C PHE A 144 -4.39 4.27 5.38
N GLY A 145 -4.73 5.00 6.44
CA GLY A 145 -3.79 5.47 7.45
C GLY A 145 -3.82 7.00 7.61
N ASN A 146 -2.79 7.52 8.29
CA ASN A 146 -2.69 8.93 8.67
C ASN A 146 -1.30 9.52 8.32
N ALA A 147 -0.70 9.09 7.22
CA ALA A 147 0.52 9.70 6.68
C ALA A 147 0.25 11.08 6.05
N ALA A 148 1.32 11.86 5.87
CA ALA A 148 1.36 12.92 4.88
C ALA A 148 1.90 12.31 3.58
N VAL A 149 1.00 11.84 2.71
CA VAL A 149 1.35 11.01 1.55
C VAL A 149 0.92 11.64 0.23
N VAL A 150 1.83 11.59 -0.75
CA VAL A 150 1.54 11.91 -2.14
C VAL A 150 1.73 10.65 -2.98
N LEU A 151 0.71 10.29 -3.75
CA LEU A 151 0.76 9.31 -4.82
C LEU A 151 0.75 10.06 -6.14
N GLN A 152 1.79 9.86 -6.96
CA GLN A 152 1.96 10.57 -8.21
C GLN A 152 2.24 9.62 -9.37
N LYS A 153 1.52 9.76 -10.49
CA LYS A 153 1.65 8.87 -11.67
C LYS A 153 1.45 7.38 -11.34
N CYS A 154 0.64 7.11 -10.32
CA CYS A 154 0.31 5.75 -9.94
C CYS A 154 -0.95 5.26 -10.67
N LYS A 155 -1.07 3.94 -10.79
CA LYS A 155 -2.33 3.27 -11.14
C LYS A 155 -2.97 2.76 -9.85
N LEU A 156 -4.14 3.31 -9.53
CA LEU A 156 -4.94 2.91 -8.36
C LEU A 156 -6.10 2.08 -8.87
N VAL A 157 -6.02 0.76 -8.67
CA VAL A 157 -6.86 -0.21 -9.35
C VAL A 157 -7.84 -0.86 -8.39
N ALA A 158 -9.11 -0.51 -8.48
CA ALA A 158 -10.15 -1.21 -7.73
C ALA A 158 -10.41 -2.58 -8.38
N ARG A 159 -10.37 -3.65 -7.59
CA ARG A 159 -10.64 -5.02 -8.06
C ARG A 159 -12.02 -5.52 -7.65
N LYS A 160 -12.44 -6.67 -8.19
CA LYS A 160 -13.73 -7.26 -7.83
C LYS A 160 -13.70 -7.72 -6.35
N PRO A 161 -14.57 -7.19 -5.48
CA PRO A 161 -14.72 -7.65 -4.10
C PRO A 161 -15.65 -8.87 -4.03
N MET A 162 -15.96 -9.33 -2.81
CA MET A 162 -17.04 -10.30 -2.63
C MET A 162 -18.40 -9.67 -2.97
N SER A 163 -19.39 -10.53 -3.18
CA SER A 163 -20.79 -10.11 -3.29
C SER A 163 -21.19 -9.25 -2.08
N ASN A 164 -22.01 -8.22 -2.32
CA ASN A 164 -22.50 -7.26 -1.32
C ASN A 164 -21.44 -6.34 -0.67
N GLN A 165 -20.18 -6.39 -1.11
CA GLN A 165 -19.18 -5.41 -0.71
C GLN A 165 -19.16 -4.21 -1.66
N LYS A 166 -18.64 -3.09 -1.15
CA LYS A 166 -18.38 -1.86 -1.92
C LYS A 166 -16.90 -1.56 -1.82
N ASN A 167 -16.32 -1.06 -2.90
CA ASN A 167 -14.90 -0.68 -2.90
C ASN A 167 -14.72 0.76 -2.41
N MET A 168 -13.63 1.00 -1.71
CA MET A 168 -13.21 2.33 -1.27
C MET A 168 -11.73 2.48 -1.61
N VAL A 169 -11.39 3.43 -2.48
CA VAL A 169 -9.98 3.71 -2.82
C VAL A 169 -9.23 4.18 -1.59
N THR A 170 -9.82 5.07 -0.79
CA THR A 170 -9.18 5.64 0.40
C THR A 170 -10.01 5.54 1.67
N ALA A 171 -9.33 5.39 2.81
CA ALA A 171 -9.88 5.55 4.15
C ALA A 171 -8.90 6.33 5.03
N GLN A 172 -8.88 7.66 4.87
CA GLN A 172 -7.89 8.52 5.53
C GLN A 172 -8.28 8.77 7.00
N GLY A 173 -7.33 8.57 7.91
CA GLY A 173 -7.52 8.45 9.34
C GLY A 173 -7.09 9.65 10.20
N ARG A 174 -7.12 10.89 9.69
CA ARG A 174 -6.76 12.08 10.47
C ARG A 174 -7.76 12.33 11.61
N LEU A 175 -7.23 12.39 12.82
CA LEU A 175 -8.00 12.45 14.07
C LEU A 175 -8.10 13.85 14.67
N ASP A 176 -7.18 14.74 14.31
CA ASP A 176 -7.05 16.07 14.88
C ASP A 176 -6.81 17.10 13.76
N PRO A 177 -7.48 18.27 13.76
CA PRO A 177 -7.33 19.28 12.71
C PRO A 177 -5.92 19.88 12.66
N ASN A 178 -5.16 19.84 13.75
CA ASN A 178 -3.78 20.33 13.86
C ASN A 178 -2.76 19.36 13.26
N GLN A 179 -3.16 18.12 12.94
CA GLN A 179 -2.31 17.19 12.20
C GLN A 179 -2.12 17.66 10.75
N ASN A 180 -0.87 17.69 10.31
CA ASN A 180 -0.45 18.06 8.96
C ASN A 180 -0.49 16.89 7.96
N THR A 181 -1.38 15.93 8.19
CA THR A 181 -1.50 14.68 7.43
C THR A 181 -2.63 14.74 6.41
N ALA A 182 -2.48 14.04 5.29
CA ALA A 182 -3.46 13.95 4.22
C ALA A 182 -3.03 12.87 3.21
N THR A 183 -3.99 12.35 2.46
CA THR A 183 -3.73 11.55 1.25
C THR A 183 -3.95 12.43 0.02
N SER A 184 -2.91 12.63 -0.79
CA SER A 184 -2.96 13.37 -2.06
C SER A 184 -2.72 12.44 -3.23
N ILE A 185 -3.64 12.41 -4.18
CA ILE A 185 -3.59 11.59 -5.41
C ILE A 185 -3.47 12.55 -6.60
N GLN A 186 -2.32 12.57 -7.25
CA GLN A 186 -2.00 13.54 -8.31
C GLN A 186 -1.54 12.85 -9.59
N GLN A 187 -2.11 13.21 -10.74
CA GLN A 187 -1.70 12.62 -12.04
C GLN A 187 -1.76 11.09 -12.05
N CYS A 188 -2.71 10.51 -11.32
CA CYS A 188 -2.90 9.06 -11.24
C CYS A 188 -4.02 8.59 -12.18
N ASP A 189 -4.04 7.29 -12.44
CA ASP A 189 -5.17 6.60 -13.07
C ASP A 189 -5.95 5.86 -11.97
N VAL A 190 -7.18 6.29 -11.69
CA VAL A 190 -8.11 5.58 -10.80
C VAL A 190 -9.05 4.74 -11.66
N ILE A 191 -8.80 3.44 -11.76
CA ILE A 191 -9.41 2.59 -12.81
C ILE A 191 -9.90 1.24 -12.26
N PRO A 192 -10.91 0.61 -12.88
CA PRO A 192 -11.31 -0.75 -12.52
C PRO A 192 -10.33 -1.77 -13.12
N SER A 193 -10.09 -2.84 -12.39
CA SER A 193 -9.42 -4.05 -12.88
C SER A 193 -10.24 -4.75 -13.98
N THR A 194 -9.63 -5.69 -14.69
CA THR A 194 -10.29 -6.48 -15.73
C THR A 194 -11.47 -7.32 -15.23
N ASP A 195 -11.42 -7.81 -13.99
CA ASP A 195 -12.50 -8.58 -13.35
C ASP A 195 -13.60 -7.72 -12.72
N LEU A 196 -13.33 -6.44 -12.43
CA LEU A 196 -14.35 -5.49 -11.97
C LEU A 196 -15.12 -4.86 -13.14
N LYS A 197 -14.44 -4.57 -14.27
CA LYS A 197 -15.03 -3.92 -15.46
C LYS A 197 -16.40 -4.46 -15.90
N PRO A 198 -16.63 -5.78 -15.99
CA PRO A 198 -17.90 -6.33 -16.45
C PRO A 198 -19.06 -6.14 -15.46
N VAL A 199 -18.78 -5.80 -14.21
CA VAL A 199 -19.75 -5.76 -13.11
C VAL A 199 -19.82 -4.40 -12.41
N ILE A 200 -19.27 -3.34 -13.02
CA ILE A 200 -19.29 -1.98 -12.43
C ILE A 200 -20.70 -1.43 -12.19
N GLY A 201 -21.70 -1.91 -12.94
CA GLY A 201 -23.11 -1.53 -12.71
C GLY A 201 -23.72 -2.13 -11.45
N SER A 202 -23.12 -3.20 -10.91
CA SER A 202 -23.62 -3.93 -9.73
C SER A 202 -22.75 -3.74 -8.49
N ILE A 203 -21.50 -3.28 -8.66
CA ILE A 203 -20.53 -3.11 -7.58
C ILE A 203 -20.13 -1.65 -7.50
N LYS A 204 -20.52 -1.01 -6.39
CA LYS A 204 -20.18 0.39 -6.15
C LYS A 204 -18.71 0.53 -5.76
N THR A 205 -18.03 1.51 -6.35
CA THR A 205 -16.68 1.94 -5.98
C THR A 205 -16.68 3.43 -5.69
N TYR A 206 -16.03 3.86 -4.62
CA TYR A 206 -15.90 5.28 -4.25
C TYR A 206 -14.44 5.69 -4.13
N LEU A 207 -14.17 6.99 -4.26
CA LEU A 207 -12.85 7.58 -4.00
C LEU A 207 -12.41 7.40 -2.54
N GLY A 208 -13.37 7.31 -1.62
CA GLY A 208 -13.10 6.94 -0.25
C GLY A 208 -14.24 7.22 0.71
N ARG A 209 -13.94 7.03 2.00
CA ARG A 209 -14.82 7.29 3.13
C ARG A 209 -14.04 7.77 4.37
N PRO A 210 -14.65 8.56 5.27
CA PRO A 210 -13.91 9.22 6.34
C PRO A 210 -13.72 8.33 7.57
N TRP A 211 -12.65 7.51 7.60
CA TRP A 211 -12.34 6.65 8.75
C TRP A 211 -12.34 7.39 10.09
N LYS A 212 -11.82 8.62 10.10
CA LYS A 212 -11.73 9.46 11.30
C LYS A 212 -12.32 10.85 11.05
N LYS A 213 -12.67 11.53 12.15
CA LYS A 213 -13.44 12.79 12.17
C LYS A 213 -12.90 13.90 11.26
N TYR A 214 -11.57 14.00 11.09
CA TYR A 214 -10.94 15.05 10.28
C TYR A 214 -10.30 14.50 9.00
N SER A 215 -10.82 13.38 8.48
CA SER A 215 -10.38 12.77 7.23
C SER A 215 -10.20 13.82 6.14
N ARG A 216 -9.08 13.70 5.41
CA ARG A 216 -8.62 14.67 4.42
C ARG A 216 -7.91 13.95 3.29
N THR A 217 -8.60 13.86 2.15
CA THR A 217 -8.10 13.28 0.91
C THR A 217 -8.34 14.25 -0.23
N VAL A 218 -7.38 14.37 -1.15
CA VAL A 218 -7.51 15.19 -2.35
C VAL A 218 -7.15 14.36 -3.57
N VAL A 219 -7.98 14.44 -4.62
CA VAL A 219 -7.71 13.85 -5.94
C VAL A 219 -7.64 14.99 -6.94
N LEU A 220 -6.51 15.14 -7.63
CA LEU A 220 -6.25 16.25 -8.53
C LEU A 220 -5.55 15.79 -9.81
N GLN A 221 -5.87 16.42 -10.94
CA GLN A 221 -5.22 16.20 -12.23
C GLN A 221 -5.14 14.71 -12.63
N SER A 222 -6.11 13.90 -12.22
CA SER A 222 -6.09 12.44 -12.33
C SER A 222 -7.21 11.97 -13.26
N LEU A 223 -6.97 10.86 -13.96
CA LEU A 223 -8.01 10.16 -14.69
C LEU A 223 -8.87 9.39 -13.68
N ILE A 224 -10.19 9.62 -13.70
CA ILE A 224 -11.16 8.90 -12.88
C ILE A 224 -12.03 8.05 -13.81
N GLY A 225 -11.90 6.73 -13.71
CA GLY A 225 -12.68 5.79 -14.51
C GLY A 225 -14.16 5.76 -14.09
N ASN A 226 -15.03 5.44 -15.04
CA ASN A 226 -16.50 5.42 -14.88
C ASN A 226 -17.06 4.42 -13.85
N HIS A 227 -16.21 3.57 -13.26
CA HIS A 227 -16.56 2.70 -12.14
C HIS A 227 -16.76 3.44 -10.80
N ILE A 228 -16.29 4.69 -10.68
CA ILE A 228 -16.53 5.50 -9.49
C ILE A 228 -17.98 5.97 -9.50
N ASP A 229 -18.68 5.71 -8.40
CA ASP A 229 -20.07 6.15 -8.20
C ASP A 229 -20.16 7.68 -8.35
N PRO A 230 -21.19 8.24 -9.03
CA PRO A 230 -21.35 9.68 -9.20
C PRO A 230 -21.38 10.50 -7.91
N THR A 231 -21.69 9.91 -6.74
CA THR A 231 -21.56 10.62 -5.46
C THR A 231 -20.10 10.89 -5.08
N GLY A 232 -19.16 10.18 -5.70
CA GLY A 232 -17.72 10.28 -5.51
C GLY A 232 -17.23 9.66 -4.21
N TRP A 233 -17.85 10.03 -3.08
CA TRP A 233 -17.48 9.63 -1.73
C TRP A 233 -18.63 8.88 -1.05
N ALA A 234 -18.29 8.05 -0.08
CA ALA A 234 -19.24 7.33 0.76
C ALA A 234 -19.17 7.79 2.21
N GLU A 235 -20.27 7.57 2.92
CA GLU A 235 -20.30 7.61 4.39
C GLU A 235 -19.36 6.54 4.97
N TRP A 236 -18.92 6.76 6.21
CA TRP A 236 -18.12 5.78 6.95
C TRP A 236 -18.97 4.59 7.38
#